data_AF-A0AAU4Z7N5-F1
#
_entry.id   AF-A0AAU4Z7N5-F1
#
_cell.length_a   1.000
_cell.length_b   1.000
_cell.length_c   1.000
_cell.angle_alpha   90.00
_cell.angle_beta   90.00
_cell.angle_gamma   90.00
#
_symmetry.space_group_name_H-M   'P 1'
#
loop_
_entity.id
_entity.type
_entity.pdbx_description
1 polymer ?
#
loop_
_entity_poly.entity_id
_entity_poly.type
_entity_poly.pdbx_seq_one_letter_code
_entity_poly.pdbx_strand_id
1 'polypeptide(L)'
;MREQQPVPSATRVFWCERVTYRTMEADEITEVSRHMALDPAEAIRFIRLNVRALAADLPPMERHRALSWVDGGGCVGAVGALHRGEPCGFSLSHREAWIEWTVRPHPSFHVYGAADAAPTIGA
;
A
#
# COMPACT_ATOMS: atom_id res chain seq x y z
N MET A 1 -28.31 -20.55 26.09
CA MET A 1 -26.99 -20.67 25.46
C MET A 1 -27.02 -19.77 24.23
N ARG A 2 -26.42 -18.57 24.27
CA ARG A 2 -26.39 -17.68 23.10
C ARG A 2 -25.25 -18.14 22.20
N GLU A 3 -25.59 -18.61 21.01
CA GLU A 3 -24.64 -18.94 19.96
C GLU A 3 -23.86 -17.67 19.61
N GLN A 4 -22.55 -17.69 19.88
CA GLN A 4 -21.66 -16.62 19.45
C GLN A 4 -21.53 -16.76 17.94
N GLN A 5 -22.30 -15.96 17.22
CA GLN A 5 -22.12 -15.80 15.78
C GLN A 5 -20.67 -15.32 15.56
N PRO A 6 -19.86 -16.01 14.73
CA PRO A 6 -18.48 -15.62 14.51
C PRO A 6 -18.48 -14.20 13.97
N VAL A 7 -17.91 -13.26 14.73
CA VAL A 7 -17.69 -11.90 14.25
C VAL A 7 -16.84 -12.05 12.99
N PRO A 8 -17.31 -11.59 11.82
CA PRO A 8 -16.49 -11.66 10.61
C PRO A 8 -15.21 -10.89 10.90
N SER A 9 -14.09 -11.62 10.99
CA SER A 9 -12.77 -11.03 11.08
C SER A 9 -12.62 -10.14 9.85
N ALA A 10 -12.69 -8.82 10.02
CA ALA A 10 -12.58 -7.89 8.90
C ALA A 10 -11.21 -8.10 8.24
N THR A 11 -11.20 -8.80 7.11
CA THR A 11 -9.99 -8.93 6.29
C THR A 11 -9.61 -7.53 5.84
N ARG A 12 -8.35 -7.14 6.03
CA ARG A 12 -7.83 -5.85 5.56
C ARG A 12 -7.16 -6.05 4.21
N VAL A 13 -7.34 -5.07 3.33
CA VAL A 13 -6.54 -4.91 2.11
C VAL A 13 -5.68 -3.67 2.24
N PHE A 14 -4.55 -3.64 1.55
CA PHE A 14 -3.58 -2.57 1.64
C PHE A 14 -3.50 -1.85 0.30
N TRP A 15 -4.00 -0.61 0.28
CA TRP A 15 -3.93 0.25 -0.89
C TRP A 15 -2.58 0.96 -0.91
N CYS A 16 -1.76 0.59 -1.87
CA CYS A 16 -0.44 1.18 -2.11
C CYS A 16 -0.56 2.19 -3.24
N GLU A 17 -0.10 3.41 -3.02
CA GLU A 17 -0.05 4.45 -4.04
C GLU A 17 1.37 5.01 -4.11
N ARG A 18 1.89 5.13 -5.34
CA ARG A 18 3.11 5.86 -5.66
C ARG A 18 2.72 7.11 -6.44
N VAL A 19 3.10 8.27 -5.93
CA VAL A 19 2.89 9.56 -6.59
C VAL A 19 4.25 10.15 -6.92
N THR A 20 4.48 10.53 -8.18
CA THR A 20 5.65 11.28 -8.61
C THR A 20 5.20 12.72 -8.88
N TYR A 21 5.83 13.66 -8.19
CA TYR A 21 5.65 15.10 -8.39
C TYR A 21 6.79 15.66 -9.24
N ARG A 22 6.50 16.69 -10.04
CA ARG A 22 7.51 17.33 -10.90
C ARG A 22 8.65 17.89 -10.09
N THR A 23 8.34 18.60 -9.00
CA THR A 23 9.36 19.23 -8.15
C THR A 23 9.30 18.71 -6.72
N MET A 24 10.29 19.12 -5.93
CA MET A 24 10.34 18.89 -4.48
C MET A 24 9.26 19.65 -3.69
N GLU A 25 8.60 20.65 -4.30
CA GLU A 25 7.50 21.38 -3.66
C GLU A 25 6.17 20.62 -3.73
N ALA A 26 6.14 19.45 -4.37
CA ALA A 26 4.93 18.63 -4.58
C ALA A 26 3.82 19.43 -5.29
N ASP A 27 4.21 20.24 -6.27
CA ASP A 27 3.38 21.22 -6.98
C ASP A 27 2.48 20.59 -8.05
N GLU A 28 3.03 19.68 -8.85
CA GLU A 28 2.33 19.00 -9.94
C GLU A 28 2.59 17.50 -9.93
N ILE A 29 1.52 16.71 -9.95
CA ILE A 29 1.59 15.25 -10.10
C ILE A 29 1.86 14.91 -11.56
N THR A 30 2.98 14.25 -11.82
CA THR A 30 3.37 13.78 -13.16
C THR A 30 3.03 12.32 -13.39
N GLU A 31 2.98 11.50 -12.34
CA GLU A 31 2.66 10.07 -12.44
C GLU A 31 1.98 9.58 -11.16
N VAL A 32 0.99 8.70 -11.32
CA VAL A 32 0.40 7.93 -10.21
C VAL A 32 0.35 6.46 -10.58
N SER A 33 0.88 5.61 -9.70
CA SER A 33 0.77 4.15 -9.80
C SER A 33 0.13 3.58 -8.54
N ARG A 34 -0.73 2.57 -8.71
CA ARG A 34 -1.52 1.97 -7.63
C ARG A 34 -1.40 0.47 -7.65
N HIS A 35 -1.34 -0.11 -6.46
CA HIS A 35 -1.28 -1.55 -6.25
C HIS A 35 -2.08 -1.92 -5.00
N MET A 36 -2.79 -3.04 -5.06
CA MET A 36 -3.48 -3.59 -3.90
C MET A 36 -2.73 -4.84 -3.45
N ALA A 37 -2.45 -4.92 -2.16
CA ALA A 37 -1.86 -6.09 -1.52
C ALA A 37 -2.84 -6.68 -0.49
N LEU A 38 -2.77 -8.00 -0.30
CA LEU A 38 -3.61 -8.71 0.68
C LEU A 38 -2.90 -8.85 2.03
N ASP A 39 -1.59 -8.62 2.07
CA ASP A 39 -0.80 -8.70 3.28
C ASP A 39 0.16 -7.49 3.47
N PRO A 40 0.47 -7.11 4.72
CA PRO A 40 1.41 -6.01 4.99
C PRO A 40 2.79 -6.19 4.38
N ALA A 41 3.31 -7.41 4.34
CA ALA A 41 4.67 -7.68 3.87
C ALA A 41 4.75 -7.55 2.35
N GLU A 42 3.73 -7.97 1.61
CA GLU A 42 3.53 -7.77 0.18
C GLU A 42 3.42 -6.28 -0.16
N ALA A 43 2.61 -5.52 0.58
CA ALA A 43 2.49 -4.07 0.42
C ALA A 43 3.86 -3.36 0.53
N ILE A 44 4.63 -3.68 1.58
CA ILE A 44 5.96 -3.11 1.78
C ILE A 44 6.97 -3.66 0.78
N ARG A 45 6.84 -4.92 0.36
CA ARG A 45 7.68 -5.50 -0.70
C ARG A 45 7.53 -4.75 -2.01
N PHE A 46 6.30 -4.36 -2.39
CA PHE A 46 6.07 -3.54 -3.58
C PHE A 46 6.87 -2.23 -3.54
N ILE A 47 6.84 -1.53 -2.41
CA ILE A 47 7.62 -0.29 -2.22
C ILE A 47 9.12 -0.59 -2.29
N ARG A 48 9.61 -1.63 -1.59
CA ARG A 48 11.03 -2.00 -1.59
C ARG A 48 11.55 -2.30 -3.00
N LEU A 49 10.78 -2.99 -3.84
CA LEU A 49 11.18 -3.27 -5.21
C LEU A 49 11.27 -1.99 -6.06
N ASN A 50 10.28 -1.09 -5.93
CA ASN A 50 10.30 0.21 -6.61
C ASN A 50 11.50 1.07 -6.18
N VAL A 51 11.74 1.17 -4.88
CA VAL A 51 12.86 1.96 -4.33
C VAL A 51 14.21 1.39 -4.78
N ARG A 52 14.39 0.06 -4.78
CA ARG A 52 15.63 -0.56 -5.28
C ARG A 52 15.85 -0.33 -6.76
N ALA A 53 14.78 -0.36 -7.57
CA ALA A 53 14.89 -0.07 -9.00
C ALA A 53 15.39 1.36 -9.26
N LEU A 54 14.97 2.32 -8.43
CA LEU A 54 15.42 3.72 -8.53
C LEU A 54 16.82 3.94 -7.94
N ALA A 55 17.24 3.13 -6.96
CA ALA A 55 18.44 3.38 -6.16
C ALA A 55 19.74 3.49 -6.98
N ALA A 56 19.81 2.83 -8.14
CA ALA A 56 20.98 2.90 -9.03
C ALA A 56 21.20 4.32 -9.59
N ASP A 57 20.12 5.08 -9.80
CA ASP A 57 20.13 6.41 -10.42
C ASP A 57 20.10 7.56 -9.39
N LEU A 58 20.06 7.24 -8.09
CA LEU A 58 19.97 8.24 -7.02
C LEU A 58 21.34 8.86 -6.69
N PRO A 59 21.37 10.16 -6.32
CA PRO A 59 22.54 10.78 -5.71
C PRO A 59 23.00 10.02 -4.45
N PRO A 60 24.29 10.03 -4.08
CA PRO A 60 24.82 9.18 -3.01
C PRO A 60 24.07 9.25 -1.68
N MET A 61 23.65 10.45 -1.26
CA MET A 61 22.90 10.64 -0.01
C MET A 61 21.51 10.00 -0.06
N GLU A 62 20.75 10.26 -1.12
CA GLU A 62 19.41 9.67 -1.29
C GLU A 62 19.48 8.18 -1.53
N ARG A 63 20.49 7.69 -2.25
CA ARG A 63 20.75 6.26 -2.40
C ARG A 63 20.98 5.60 -1.05
N HIS A 64 21.79 6.21 -0.19
CA HIS A 64 22.03 5.69 1.16
C HIS A 64 20.75 5.67 2.00
N ARG A 65 19.95 6.74 1.98
CA ARG A 65 18.66 6.81 2.67
C ARG A 65 17.68 5.75 2.16
N ALA A 66 17.56 5.61 0.84
CA ALA A 66 16.73 4.61 0.18
C ALA A 66 17.10 3.18 0.59
N LEU A 67 18.38 2.81 0.47
CA LEU A 67 18.85 1.48 0.84
C LEU A 67 18.75 1.22 2.35
N SER A 68 19.03 2.22 3.19
CA SER A 68 18.87 2.11 4.65
C SER A 68 17.42 1.88 5.06
N TRP A 69 16.45 2.47 4.35
CA TRP A 69 15.03 2.18 4.59
C TRP A 69 14.64 0.77 4.13
N VAL A 70 15.12 0.36 2.94
CA VAL A 70 14.80 -0.93 2.31
C VAL A 70 15.40 -2.13 3.03
N ASP A 71 16.62 -1.99 3.55
CA ASP A 71 17.41 -3.07 4.17
C ASP A 71 17.49 -2.94 5.70
N GLY A 72 17.11 -1.80 6.26
CA GLY A 72 17.15 -1.52 7.69
C GLY A 72 15.77 -1.47 8.35
N GLY A 73 15.72 -0.83 9.53
CA GLY A 73 14.54 -0.79 10.40
C GLY A 73 13.32 -0.04 9.83
N GLY A 74 13.51 0.79 8.79
CA GLY A 74 12.43 1.56 8.17
C GLY A 74 11.32 0.67 7.59
N CYS A 75 11.69 -0.36 6.82
CA CYS A 75 10.72 -1.29 6.26
C CYS A 75 10.05 -2.18 7.33
N VAL A 76 10.79 -2.56 8.39
CA VAL A 76 10.25 -3.35 9.51
C VAL A 76 9.21 -2.54 10.29
N GLY A 77 9.51 -1.27 10.58
CA GLY A 77 8.58 -0.36 11.23
C GLY A 77 7.29 -0.14 10.42
N ALA A 78 7.43 -0.02 9.10
CA ALA A 78 6.30 0.13 8.18
C ALA A 78 5.39 -1.12 8.19
N VAL A 79 5.96 -2.33 8.12
CA VAL A 79 5.17 -3.58 8.25
C VAL A 79 4.44 -3.63 9.60
N GLY A 80 5.12 -3.26 10.69
CA GLY A 80 4.52 -3.20 12.02
C GLY A 80 3.34 -2.22 12.10
N ALA A 81 3.45 -1.05 11.48
CA ALA A 81 2.36 -0.06 11.41
C ALA A 81 1.13 -0.63 10.68
N LEU A 82 1.34 -1.28 9.53
CA LEU A 82 0.25 -1.89 8.76
C LEU A 82 -0.45 -3.02 9.52
N HIS A 83 0.28 -3.84 10.28
CA HIS A 83 -0.35 -4.83 11.17
C HIS A 83 -1.24 -4.19 12.23
N ARG A 84 -0.85 -3.02 12.77
CA ARG A 84 -1.70 -2.24 13.70
C ARG A 84 -2.86 -1.55 13.01
N GLY A 85 -2.87 -1.48 11.67
CA GLY A 85 -3.89 -0.77 10.90
C GLY A 85 -3.58 0.72 10.72
N GLU A 86 -2.35 1.13 10.99
CA GLU A 86 -1.87 2.49 10.77
C GLU A 86 -1.38 2.64 9.32
N PRO A 87 -1.67 3.76 8.64
CA PRO A 87 -1.04 4.04 7.36
C PRO A 87 0.47 4.28 7.54
N CYS A 88 1.25 3.99 6.50
CA CYS A 88 2.67 4.29 6.47
C CYS A 88 3.09 4.83 5.10
N GLY A 89 4.27 5.43 5.02
CA GLY A 89 4.81 5.91 3.77
C GLY A 89 6.32 6.06 3.77
N PHE A 90 6.86 6.29 2.59
CA PHE A 90 8.25 6.60 2.34
C PHE A 90 8.33 7.60 1.20
N SER A 91 9.35 8.46 1.22
CA SER A 91 9.54 9.44 0.16
C SER A 91 11.01 9.63 -0.16
N LEU A 92 11.32 9.96 -1.41
CA LEU A 92 12.66 10.24 -1.88
C LEU A 92 12.66 11.31 -2.97
N SER A 93 13.79 11.99 -3.13
CA SER A 93 14.02 12.90 -4.24
C SER A 93 14.85 12.23 -5.33
N HIS A 94 14.45 12.37 -6.60
CA HIS A 94 15.13 11.80 -7.76
C HIS A 94 15.08 12.77 -8.95
N ARG A 95 16.25 13.28 -9.38
CA ARG A 95 16.38 14.18 -10.56
C ARG A 95 15.36 15.33 -10.52
N GLU A 96 15.37 16.11 -9.45
CA GLU A 96 14.45 17.24 -9.17
C GLU A 96 13.00 16.85 -8.86
N ALA A 97 12.58 15.62 -9.17
CA ALA A 97 11.27 15.08 -8.83
C ALA A 97 11.19 14.60 -7.38
N TRP A 98 9.99 14.65 -6.81
CA TRP A 98 9.67 14.08 -5.51
C TRP A 98 8.77 12.86 -5.69
N ILE A 99 9.12 11.75 -5.05
CA ILE A 99 8.36 10.51 -5.15
C ILE A 99 7.91 10.10 -3.76
N GLU A 100 6.60 9.90 -3.61
CA GLU A 100 5.99 9.43 -2.39
C GLU A 100 5.33 8.08 -2.60
N TRP A 101 5.59 7.15 -1.69
CA TRP A 101 4.82 5.93 -1.53
C TRP A 101 3.99 6.03 -0.27
N THR A 102 2.70 5.73 -0.38
CA THR A 102 1.80 5.60 0.77
C THR A 102 1.13 4.25 0.74
N VAL A 103 0.91 3.67 1.93
CA VAL A 103 0.10 2.46 2.10
C VAL A 103 -0.97 2.77 3.14
N ARG A 104 -2.23 2.54 2.76
CA ARG A 104 -3.39 2.73 3.62
C ARG A 104 -4.13 1.39 3.81
N PRO A 105 -4.31 0.90 5.04
CA PRO A 105 -5.17 -0.24 5.32
C PRO A 105 -6.64 0.13 5.07
N HIS A 106 -7.36 -0.68 4.31
CA HIS A 106 -8.80 -0.56 4.10
C HIS A 106 -9.51 -1.84 4.55
N PRO A 107 -10.69 -1.74 5.16
CA PRO A 107 -11.52 -2.91 5.41
C PRO A 107 -11.98 -3.50 4.07
N SER A 108 -11.79 -4.80 3.87
CA SER A 108 -12.43 -5.57 2.81
C SER A 108 -13.78 -6.06 3.30
N PHE A 109 -14.81 -5.77 2.52
CA PHE A 109 -16.12 -6.39 2.68
C PHE A 109 -16.35 -7.30 1.47
N HIS A 110 -16.59 -8.59 1.72
CA HIS A 110 -17.09 -9.48 0.68
C HIS A 110 -18.55 -9.14 0.43
N VAL A 111 -18.85 -8.58 -0.74
CA VAL A 111 -20.24 -8.48 -1.19
C VAL A 111 -20.64 -9.84 -1.73
N TYR A 112 -21.31 -10.65 -0.91
CA TYR A 112 -22.04 -11.81 -1.42
C TYR A 112 -23.17 -11.29 -2.31
N GLY A 113 -23.01 -11.42 -3.62
CA GLY A 113 -24.06 -11.12 -4.59
C GLY A 113 -25.26 -12.03 -4.34
N ALA A 114 -26.44 -11.44 -4.18
CA ALA A 114 -27.71 -12.15 -4.15
C ALA A 114 -27.96 -12.82 -5.52
N ALA A 115 -27.42 -14.02 -5.70
CA ALA A 115 -27.73 -14.91 -6.79
C ALA A 115 -28.38 -16.16 -6.20
N ASP A 116 -29.61 -16.02 -5.70
CA ASP A 116 -30.58 -17.12 -5.58
C ASP A 116 -31.97 -16.53 -5.32
N ALA A 117 -32.52 -15.90 -6.35
CA ALA A 117 -33.96 -15.78 -6.50
C ALA A 117 -34.29 -16.34 -7.89
N ALA A 118 -34.54 -17.65 -7.93
CA ALA A 118 -35.09 -18.29 -9.11
C ALA A 118 -36.41 -17.60 -9.50
N PRO A 119 -36.65 -17.30 -10.78
CA PRO A 119 -37.96 -16.79 -11.20
C PRO A 119 -38.99 -17.91 -11.08
N THR A 120 -39.91 -17.80 -10.12
CA THR A 120 -41.15 -18.57 -10.12
C THR A 120 -41.97 -18.12 -11.33
N ILE A 121 -41.89 -18.85 -12.44
CA ILE A 121 -42.84 -18.72 -13.54
C ILE A 121 -44.14 -19.40 -13.06
N GLY A 122 -45.13 -18.57 -12.72
CA GLY A 122 -46.50 -19.00 -12.45
C GLY A 122 -47.21 -19.37 -13.75
N ALA A 123 -47.98 -20.46 -13.68
CA ALA A 123 -48.74 -21.11 -14.74
C ALA A 123 -49.92 -20.29 -15.28
#